data_AF-A0A7K2LYN1-F1
#
_entry.id   AF-A0A7K2LYN1-F1
#
_cell.length_a   1.000
_cell.length_b   1.000
_cell.length_c   1.000
_cell.angle_alpha   90.00
_cell.angle_beta   90.00
_cell.angle_gamma   90.00
#
_symmetry.space_group_name_H-M   'P 1'
#
loop_
_entity.id
_entity.type
_entity.pdbx_description
1 polymer ?
#
loop_
_entity_poly.entity_id
_entity_poly.type
_entity_poly.pdbx_seq_one_letter_code
_entity_poly.pdbx_strand_id
1 'polypeptide(L)'
;DWQERVDALGRGGYRRYDERTATQLGEGAELVLDRWGGDLRRLHREADGDVGTLRDLLQEVPGLGPAGADIFLREVQDVWPEPAPYLDAKALSGAERLGLPKDPGRLVDLAGDTPPAHLAAALVRAALDKKIADSVVSG
;
A
#
# COMPACT_ATOMS: atom_id res chain seq x y z
N ASP A 1 -10.63 5.73 -25.64
CA ASP A 1 -11.52 6.88 -25.35
C ASP A 1 -12.03 6.84 -23.90
N TRP A 2 -12.58 7.93 -23.35
CA TRP A 2 -13.16 7.94 -21.98
C TRP A 2 -14.20 6.84 -21.80
N GLN A 3 -15.05 6.65 -22.81
CA GLN A 3 -16.08 5.62 -22.86
C GLN A 3 -15.50 4.19 -22.78
N GLU A 4 -14.32 3.96 -23.37
CA GLU A 4 -13.63 2.66 -23.35
C GLU A 4 -13.10 2.30 -21.96
N ARG A 5 -12.62 3.31 -21.19
CA ARG A 5 -12.17 3.13 -19.79
C ARG A 5 -13.37 2.81 -18.89
N VAL A 6 -14.50 3.49 -19.10
CA VAL A 6 -15.77 3.24 -18.39
C VAL A 6 -16.29 1.83 -18.67
N ASP A 7 -16.29 1.41 -19.94
CA ASP A 7 -16.79 0.10 -20.33
C ASP A 7 -15.91 -1.07 -19.83
N ALA A 8 -14.59 -0.84 -19.69
CA ALA A 8 -13.67 -1.81 -19.09
C ALA A 8 -13.93 -2.03 -17.59
N LEU A 9 -14.22 -0.96 -16.85
CA LEU A 9 -14.53 -1.02 -15.42
C LEU A 9 -15.94 -1.57 -15.15
N GLY A 10 -16.89 -1.32 -16.05
CA GLY A 10 -18.27 -1.83 -15.98
C GLY A 10 -18.40 -3.35 -16.00
N ARG A 11 -17.46 -4.06 -16.64
CA ARG A 11 -17.44 -5.54 -16.69
C ARG A 11 -17.04 -6.19 -15.36
N GLY A 12 -16.45 -5.43 -14.43
CA GLY A 12 -16.00 -5.88 -13.11
C GLY A 12 -17.01 -5.70 -11.95
N GLY A 13 -18.22 -5.20 -12.21
CA GLY A 13 -19.26 -5.06 -11.17
C GLY A 13 -19.25 -3.78 -10.33
N TYR A 14 -18.42 -2.78 -10.67
CA TYR A 14 -18.27 -1.52 -9.91
C TYR A 14 -19.29 -0.41 -10.29
N ARG A 15 -20.55 -0.77 -10.52
CA ARG A 15 -21.58 0.11 -11.12
C ARG A 15 -22.12 1.22 -10.19
N ARG A 16 -21.54 1.44 -9.01
CA ARG A 16 -21.98 2.46 -8.02
C ARG A 16 -20.94 3.56 -7.76
N TYR A 17 -19.79 3.50 -8.44
CA TYR A 17 -18.65 4.43 -8.30
C TYR A 17 -17.99 4.78 -9.66
N ASP A 18 -18.67 4.49 -10.76
CA ASP A 18 -18.06 4.30 -12.10
C ASP A 18 -17.45 5.57 -12.69
N GLU A 19 -18.15 6.70 -12.67
CA GLU A 19 -17.64 7.90 -13.36
C GLU A 19 -16.46 8.53 -12.63
N ARG A 20 -16.60 8.84 -11.34
CA ARG A 20 -15.54 9.52 -10.58
C ARG A 20 -14.28 8.67 -10.48
N THR A 21 -14.41 7.36 -10.27
CA THR A 21 -13.27 6.46 -10.15
C THR A 21 -12.58 6.26 -11.49
N ALA A 22 -13.34 6.12 -12.59
CA ALA A 22 -12.77 6.04 -13.93
C ALA A 22 -12.02 7.32 -14.31
N THR A 23 -12.59 8.48 -13.97
CA THR A 23 -11.94 9.78 -14.17
C THR A 23 -10.65 9.87 -13.37
N GLN A 24 -10.66 9.58 -12.07
CA GLN A 24 -9.45 9.61 -11.23
C GLN A 24 -8.37 8.64 -11.73
N LEU A 25 -8.75 7.44 -12.17
CA LEU A 25 -7.81 6.49 -12.74
C LEU A 25 -7.19 7.01 -14.04
N GLY A 26 -7.99 7.68 -14.89
CA GLY A 26 -7.51 8.32 -16.12
C GLY A 26 -6.55 9.47 -15.83
N GLU A 27 -6.94 10.40 -14.96
CA GLU A 27 -6.13 11.55 -14.55
C GLU A 27 -4.83 11.10 -13.86
N GLY A 28 -4.90 10.05 -13.03
CA GLY A 28 -3.71 9.47 -12.39
C GLY A 28 -2.77 8.81 -13.39
N ALA A 29 -3.28 8.11 -14.39
CA ALA A 29 -2.45 7.55 -15.45
C ALA A 29 -1.77 8.67 -16.27
N GLU A 30 -2.50 9.73 -16.61
CA GLU A 30 -1.96 10.89 -17.33
C GLU A 30 -0.89 11.62 -16.52
N LEU A 31 -1.12 11.88 -15.22
CA LEU A 31 -0.10 12.44 -14.33
C LEU A 31 1.18 11.60 -14.32
N VAL A 32 1.04 10.28 -14.18
CA VAL A 32 2.20 9.37 -14.10
C VAL A 32 2.97 9.33 -15.42
N LEU A 33 2.27 9.40 -16.55
CA LEU A 33 2.87 9.50 -17.87
C LEU A 33 3.61 10.84 -18.04
N ASP A 34 2.99 11.96 -17.68
CA ASP A 34 3.52 13.29 -17.93
C ASP A 34 4.71 13.62 -17.02
N ARG A 35 4.60 13.37 -15.71
CA ARG A 35 5.66 13.72 -14.74
C ARG A 35 6.78 12.70 -14.71
N TRP A 36 6.44 11.41 -14.74
CA TRP A 36 7.40 10.32 -14.55
C TRP A 36 7.62 9.47 -15.80
N GLY A 37 7.05 9.83 -16.95
CA GLY A 37 7.24 9.09 -18.20
C GLY A 37 6.67 7.68 -18.15
N GLY A 38 5.69 7.41 -17.28
CA GLY A 38 5.16 6.08 -17.03
C GLY A 38 6.05 5.18 -16.18
N ASP A 39 7.15 5.71 -15.62
CA ASP A 39 8.13 4.95 -14.86
C ASP A 39 8.19 5.41 -13.41
N LEU A 40 7.55 4.66 -12.51
CA LEU A 40 7.52 4.97 -11.07
C LEU A 40 8.91 4.92 -10.40
N ARG A 41 9.94 4.38 -11.05
CA ARG A 41 11.33 4.51 -10.56
C ARG A 41 11.81 5.96 -10.64
N ARG A 42 11.21 6.81 -11.49
CA ARG A 42 11.49 8.25 -11.49
C ARG A 42 10.86 8.94 -10.28
N LEU A 43 9.63 8.57 -9.93
CA LEU A 43 8.97 8.99 -8.69
C LEU A 43 9.82 8.59 -7.49
N HIS A 44 10.27 7.33 -7.44
CA HIS A 44 11.15 6.84 -6.38
C HIS A 44 12.46 7.62 -6.27
N ARG A 45 13.11 7.93 -7.40
CA ARG A 45 14.33 8.77 -7.42
C ARG A 45 14.06 10.21 -7.01
N GLU A 46 12.89 10.76 -7.33
CA GLU A 46 12.49 12.11 -6.93
C GLU A 46 12.33 12.23 -5.41
N ALA A 47 11.92 11.14 -4.74
CA ALA A 47 11.88 11.06 -3.29
C ALA A 47 13.27 11.00 -2.63
N ASP A 48 14.34 10.72 -3.39
CA ASP A 48 15.73 10.68 -2.92
C ASP A 48 15.94 9.84 -1.64
N GLY A 49 15.26 8.70 -1.55
CA GLY A 49 15.32 7.81 -0.39
C GLY A 49 14.52 8.26 0.84
N ASP A 50 13.86 9.43 0.81
CA ASP A 50 12.98 9.87 1.88
C ASP A 50 11.59 9.25 1.74
N VAL A 51 11.25 8.35 2.67
CA VAL A 51 9.98 7.61 2.66
C VAL A 51 8.78 8.54 2.84
N GLY A 52 8.93 9.64 3.59
CA GLY A 52 7.88 10.65 3.76
C GLY A 52 7.55 11.34 2.44
N THR A 53 8.58 11.79 1.73
CA THR A 53 8.46 12.40 0.40
C THR A 53 7.90 11.41 -0.61
N LEU A 54 8.36 10.15 -0.60
CA LEU A 54 7.80 9.09 -1.45
C LEU A 54 6.28 8.93 -1.21
N ARG A 55 5.88 8.92 0.06
CA ARG A 55 4.48 8.82 0.47
C ARG A 55 3.66 10.02 0.01
N ASP A 56 4.23 11.23 0.07
CA ASP A 56 3.56 12.45 -0.36
C ASP A 56 3.44 12.51 -1.89
N LEU A 57 4.48 12.16 -2.63
CA LEU A 57 4.45 12.03 -4.10
C LEU A 57 3.40 11.03 -4.58
N LEU A 58 3.25 9.89 -3.89
CA LEU A 58 2.20 8.91 -4.19
C LEU A 58 0.80 9.50 -4.01
N GLN A 59 0.61 10.37 -3.01
CA GLN A 59 -0.68 11.02 -2.74
C GLN A 59 -1.01 12.15 -3.72
N GLU A 60 -0.06 12.60 -4.53
CA GLU A 60 -0.35 13.51 -5.64
C GLU A 60 -1.13 12.82 -6.77
N VAL A 61 -1.09 11.48 -6.85
CA VAL A 61 -1.85 10.71 -7.84
C VAL A 61 -3.34 10.76 -7.50
N PRO A 62 -4.22 11.27 -8.39
CA PRO A 62 -5.66 11.30 -8.18
C PRO A 62 -6.22 9.93 -7.74
N GLY A 63 -6.95 9.95 -6.62
CA GLY A 63 -7.54 8.74 -6.02
C GLY A 63 -6.63 8.00 -5.03
N LEU A 64 -5.33 8.32 -4.95
CA LEU A 64 -4.45 7.80 -3.89
C LEU A 64 -4.47 8.73 -2.68
N GLY A 65 -5.29 8.40 -1.69
CA GLY A 65 -5.21 9.02 -0.36
C GLY A 65 -4.14 8.39 0.53
N PRO A 66 -4.02 8.85 1.80
CA PRO A 66 -3.10 8.30 2.80
C PRO A 66 -3.06 6.78 2.86
N ALA A 67 -4.24 6.14 2.89
CA ALA A 67 -4.35 4.69 2.95
C ALA A 67 -3.85 3.99 1.68
N GLY A 68 -4.05 4.61 0.50
CA GLY A 68 -3.56 4.08 -0.77
C GLY A 68 -2.04 4.14 -0.87
N ALA A 69 -1.44 5.25 -0.42
CA ALA A 69 0.01 5.38 -0.32
C ALA A 69 0.60 4.37 0.69
N ASP A 70 -0.04 4.18 1.85
CA ASP A 70 0.39 3.19 2.83
C ASP A 70 0.28 1.76 2.27
N ILE A 71 -0.77 1.44 1.50
CA ILE A 71 -0.87 0.17 0.77
C ILE A 71 0.30 0.00 -0.19
N PHE A 72 0.56 1.00 -1.05
CA PHE A 72 1.65 0.93 -2.02
C PHE A 72 3.00 0.69 -1.33
N LEU A 73 3.30 1.47 -0.29
CA LEU A 73 4.57 1.36 0.45
C LEU A 73 4.73 0.02 1.15
N ARG A 74 3.65 -0.60 1.65
CA ARG A 74 3.74 -1.94 2.24
C ARG A 74 4.12 -3.00 1.20
N GLU A 75 3.54 -2.94 0.01
CA GLU A 75 3.73 -3.98 -1.02
C GLU A 75 5.03 -3.78 -1.82
N VAL A 76 5.50 -2.54 -1.99
CA VAL A 76 6.66 -2.26 -2.85
C VAL A 76 8.00 -2.68 -2.25
N GLN A 77 8.05 -2.99 -0.94
CA GLN A 77 9.29 -3.33 -0.22
C GLN A 77 10.08 -4.50 -0.82
N ASP A 78 9.40 -5.44 -1.49
CA ASP A 78 10.05 -6.58 -2.16
C ASP A 78 10.79 -6.17 -3.45
N VAL A 79 10.46 -5.00 -3.99
CA VAL A 79 11.03 -4.46 -5.23
C VAL A 79 11.96 -3.28 -4.94
N TRP A 80 11.58 -2.42 -4.00
CA TRP A 80 12.35 -1.28 -3.52
C TRP A 80 12.65 -1.54 -2.03
N PRO A 81 13.87 -1.94 -1.66
CA PRO A 81 14.20 -2.23 -0.27
C PRO A 81 14.28 -0.98 0.62
N GLU A 82 14.42 0.22 0.04
CA GLU A 82 14.65 1.47 0.77
C GLU A 82 13.52 1.88 1.75
N PRO A 83 12.23 1.69 1.44
CA PRO A 83 11.15 1.94 2.39
C PRO A 83 11.09 0.89 3.52
N ALA A 84 11.84 -0.21 3.43
CA ALA A 84 11.75 -1.29 4.40
C ALA A 84 12.53 -0.97 5.69
N PRO A 85 11.99 -1.31 6.88
CA PRO A 85 10.65 -1.83 7.09
C PRO A 85 9.57 -0.74 7.12
N TYR A 86 8.54 -0.87 6.28
CA TYR A 86 7.34 -0.04 6.31
C TYR A 86 6.18 -0.79 6.97
N LEU A 87 5.93 -0.50 8.24
CA LEU A 87 4.81 -1.02 9.02
C LEU A 87 3.86 0.13 9.36
N ASP A 88 2.80 0.27 8.57
CA ASP A 88 1.81 1.33 8.75
C ASP A 88 0.89 1.11 9.96
N ALA A 89 0.02 2.08 10.24
CA ALA A 89 -0.92 1.99 11.36
C ALA A 89 -1.80 0.74 11.32
N LYS A 90 -2.15 0.25 10.13
CA LYS A 90 -2.97 -0.97 9.99
C LYS A 90 -2.19 -2.22 10.36
N ALA A 91 -0.93 -2.34 9.93
CA ALA A 91 -0.04 -3.42 10.34
C ALA A 91 0.21 -3.38 11.86
N LEU A 92 0.52 -2.22 12.42
CA LEU A 92 0.77 -2.07 13.87
C LEU A 92 -0.48 -2.39 14.72
N SER A 93 -1.68 -2.13 14.21
CA SER A 93 -2.93 -2.58 14.84
C SER A 93 -3.06 -4.11 14.85
N GLY A 94 -2.55 -4.78 13.82
CA GLY A 94 -2.48 -6.24 13.78
C GLY A 94 -1.52 -6.81 14.80
N ALA A 95 -0.33 -6.22 14.92
CA ALA A 95 0.65 -6.59 15.94
C ALA A 95 0.05 -6.48 17.35
N GLU A 96 -0.64 -5.39 17.65
CA GLU A 96 -1.33 -5.20 18.93
C GLU A 96 -2.34 -6.29 19.23
N ARG A 97 -3.15 -6.69 18.24
CA ARG A 97 -4.14 -7.76 18.41
C ARG A 97 -3.52 -9.12 18.70
N LEU A 98 -2.30 -9.33 18.20
CA LEU A 98 -1.51 -10.54 18.45
C LEU A 98 -0.72 -10.46 19.76
N GLY A 99 -0.82 -9.37 20.52
CA GLY A 99 -0.01 -9.16 21.73
C GLY A 99 1.47 -8.87 21.44
N LEU A 100 1.82 -8.50 20.21
CA LEU A 100 3.18 -8.20 19.79
C LEU A 100 3.55 -6.73 20.08
N PRO A 101 4.86 -6.40 20.15
CA PRO A 101 5.32 -5.02 20.23
C PRO A 101 4.82 -4.18 19.05
N LYS A 102 4.65 -2.87 19.25
CA LYS A 102 4.33 -1.91 18.17
C LYS A 102 5.56 -1.24 17.55
N ASP A 103 6.76 -1.59 18.03
CA ASP A 103 8.01 -1.08 17.49
C ASP A 103 8.39 -1.84 16.21
N PRO A 104 8.58 -1.18 15.06
CA PRO A 104 8.87 -1.87 13.81
C PRO A 104 10.16 -2.68 13.84
N GLY A 105 11.22 -2.17 14.49
CA GLY A 105 12.49 -2.89 14.60
C GLY A 105 12.32 -4.21 15.36
N ARG A 106 11.66 -4.17 16.51
CA ARG A 106 11.35 -5.38 17.30
C ARG A 106 10.46 -6.37 16.55
N LEU A 107 9.52 -5.88 15.74
CA LEU A 107 8.66 -6.75 14.92
C LEU A 107 9.46 -7.47 13.84
N VAL A 108 10.42 -6.79 13.20
CA VAL A 108 11.33 -7.40 12.24
C VAL A 108 12.25 -8.42 12.93
N ASP A 109 12.82 -8.06 14.09
CA ASP A 109 13.68 -8.98 14.86
C ASP A 109 12.92 -10.27 15.23
N LEU A 110 11.65 -10.15 15.66
CA LEU A 110 10.80 -11.29 15.97
C LEU A 110 10.44 -12.13 14.73
N ALA A 111 10.35 -11.50 13.56
CA ALA A 111 10.00 -12.17 12.31
C ALA A 111 11.18 -12.94 11.68
N GLY A 112 12.41 -12.74 12.17
CA GLY A 112 13.60 -13.43 11.70
C GLY A 112 13.85 -13.21 10.20
N ASP A 113 14.01 -14.29 9.44
CA ASP A 113 14.26 -14.24 8.00
C ASP A 113 13.00 -13.89 7.15
N THR A 114 11.88 -13.56 7.79
CA THR A 114 10.65 -13.19 7.08
C THR A 114 10.82 -11.83 6.40
N PRO A 115 10.57 -11.72 5.08
CA PRO A 115 10.64 -10.44 4.38
C PRO A 115 9.70 -9.38 4.99
N PRO A 116 10.12 -8.10 5.10
CA PRO A 116 9.30 -7.04 5.66
C PRO A 116 7.92 -6.86 5.03
N ALA A 117 7.80 -7.04 3.71
CA ALA A 117 6.51 -6.99 3.01
C ALA A 117 5.56 -8.11 3.48
N HIS A 118 6.09 -9.34 3.62
CA HIS A 118 5.32 -10.49 4.10
C HIS A 118 4.89 -10.31 5.56
N LEU A 119 5.79 -9.79 6.42
CA LEU A 119 5.46 -9.42 7.79
C LEU A 119 4.32 -8.39 7.83
N ALA A 120 4.45 -7.29 7.07
CA ALA A 120 3.43 -6.25 6.99
C ALA A 120 2.06 -6.83 6.55
N ALA A 121 2.05 -7.66 5.51
CA ALA A 121 0.84 -8.32 5.02
C ALA A 121 0.19 -9.25 6.06
N ALA A 122 0.99 -10.04 6.77
CA ALA A 122 0.51 -10.93 7.83
C ALA A 122 -0.13 -10.16 8.98
N LEU A 123 0.50 -9.07 9.43
CA LEU A 123 -0.03 -8.20 10.47
C LEU A 123 -1.33 -7.52 10.02
N VAL A 124 -1.41 -7.02 8.78
CA VAL A 124 -2.66 -6.46 8.24
C VAL A 124 -3.79 -7.50 8.21
N ARG A 125 -3.50 -8.75 7.87
CA ARG A 125 -4.50 -9.83 7.92
C ARG A 125 -5.02 -10.06 9.34
N ALA A 126 -4.16 -10.08 10.35
CA ALA A 126 -4.58 -10.15 11.75
C ALA A 126 -5.39 -8.91 12.19
N ALA A 127 -5.10 -7.73 11.62
CA ALA A 127 -5.86 -6.51 11.86
C ALA A 127 -7.26 -6.52 11.21
N LEU A 128 -7.50 -7.36 10.20
CA LEU A 128 -8.77 -7.47 9.48
C LEU A 128 -9.63 -8.65 9.97
N ASP A 129 -9.00 -9.77 10.33
CA ASP A 129 -9.71 -11.00 10.73
C ASP A 129 -9.49 -11.31 12.22
N LYS A 130 -10.57 -11.24 13.00
CA LYS A 130 -10.56 -11.62 14.42
C LYS A 130 -10.18 -13.09 14.62
N LYS A 131 -10.60 -14.00 13.73
CA LYS A 131 -10.36 -15.44 13.90
C LYS A 131 -8.89 -15.81 13.71
N ILE A 132 -8.18 -15.12 12.81
CA ILE A 132 -6.75 -15.32 12.62
C ILE A 132 -5.99 -14.89 13.87
N ALA A 133 -6.33 -13.72 14.44
CA ALA A 133 -5.70 -13.25 15.68
C ALA A 133 -5.91 -14.25 16.83
N ASP A 134 -7.13 -14.73 17.02
CA ASP A 134 -7.45 -15.69 18.08
C ASP A 134 -6.69 -17.03 17.91
N SER A 135 -6.51 -17.51 16.67
CA SER A 135 -5.79 -18.76 16.39
C SER A 135 -4.29 -18.71 16.67
N VAL A 136 -3.66 -17.54 16.50
CA VAL A 136 -2.21 -17.36 16.73
C VAL A 136 -1.91 -17.16 18.21
N VAL A 137 -2.80 -16.49 18.95
CA VAL A 137 -2.63 -16.25 20.40
C VAL A 137 -2.92 -17.51 21.23
N SER A 138 -3.69 -18.47 20.68
CA SER A 138 -4.11 -19.67 21.41
C SER A 138 -3.24 -20.91 21.16
N GLY A 139 -2.21 -20.80 20.31
CA GLY A 139 -1.28 -21.89 19.95
C GLY A 139 0.09 -21.70 20.56
#